data_AF-A0A0G0X423-F1
#
_entry.id   AF-A0A0G0X423-F1
#
_cell.length_a   1.000
_cell.length_b   1.000
_cell.length_c   1.000
_cell.angle_alpha   90.00
_cell.angle_beta   90.00
_cell.angle_gamma   90.00
#
_symmetry.space_group_name_H-M   'P 1'
#
loop_
_entity.id
_entity.type
_entity.pdbx_description
1 polymer ?
#
loop_
_entity_poly.entity_id
_entity_poly.type
_entity_poly.pdbx_seq_one_letter_code
_entity_poly.pdbx_strand_id
1 'polypeptide(L)'
;MINRLLQWIKNNKLTALLLVIVFFMLFGNPVRYLGTYSKRSSINSPNGITGFMESDSYSGTSKGISLPSAGFSGNYNSAPVTPRLDVQDRKVVTNSDLSLLVQDVRSSIDQVEEQVRSKNGYIVRSYMASPEGGESGTVELRVPKEELDSILVFLRGMSVKVVYENIYGKDITDQYLDIEARLSTLNEVKTRYEEIMDRATDVDQILNVQQRIFSVQDQIDALKGQLNYMNATSSSTFITVHMSTDELALPYTPEEFWRPQVVFKQAVRSLISTMRGIGSLVIWVGVYAVVWVPFIVLVVLIKKINQRRQNQIRS
;
A
#
# COMPACT_ATOMS: atom_id res chain seq x y z
N MET A 1 40.68 -39.68 -6.40
CA MET A 1 39.75 -39.42 -5.28
C MET A 1 38.37 -40.07 -5.46
N ILE A 2 37.78 -40.03 -6.66
CA ILE A 2 36.41 -40.54 -6.94
C ILE A 2 36.21 -42.03 -6.61
N ASN A 3 37.21 -42.89 -6.86
CA ASN A 3 37.09 -44.33 -6.57
C ASN A 3 37.05 -44.67 -5.07
N ARG A 4 37.68 -43.85 -4.20
CA ARG A 4 37.61 -44.02 -2.73
C ARG A 4 36.24 -43.56 -2.19
N LEU A 5 35.67 -42.54 -2.82
CA LEU A 5 34.34 -42.00 -2.49
C LEU A 5 33.23 -43.01 -2.84
N LEU A 6 33.35 -43.69 -3.99
CA LEU A 6 32.44 -44.76 -4.41
C LEU A 6 32.52 -46.01 -3.52
N GLN A 7 33.72 -46.37 -3.04
CA GLN A 7 33.87 -47.47 -2.08
C GLN A 7 33.32 -47.13 -0.69
N TRP A 8 33.48 -45.88 -0.24
CA TRP A 8 32.92 -45.40 1.02
C TRP A 8 31.38 -45.37 1.02
N ILE A 9 30.76 -44.89 -0.08
CA ILE A 9 29.30 -44.89 -0.26
C ILE A 9 28.74 -46.32 -0.26
N LYS A 10 29.47 -47.28 -0.85
CA LYS A 10 29.02 -48.67 -0.91
C LYS A 10 29.02 -49.35 0.47
N ASN A 11 29.92 -48.93 1.37
CA ASN A 11 30.03 -49.48 2.73
C ASN A 11 29.07 -48.78 3.72
N ASN A 12 28.86 -47.47 3.57
CA ASN A 12 28.06 -46.66 4.48
C ASN A 12 26.81 -46.08 3.80
N LYS A 13 25.94 -46.97 3.31
CA LYS A 13 24.75 -46.59 2.52
C LYS A 13 23.79 -45.64 3.26
N LEU A 14 23.71 -45.78 4.59
CA LEU A 14 22.77 -45.02 5.43
C LEU A 14 23.25 -43.59 5.66
N THR A 15 24.54 -43.38 5.92
CA THR A 15 25.11 -42.02 6.10
C THR A 15 25.22 -41.27 4.79
N ALA A 16 25.48 -41.98 3.68
CA ALA A 16 25.45 -41.39 2.34
C ALA A 16 24.03 -40.93 1.97
N LEU A 17 23.00 -41.71 2.30
CA LEU A 17 21.60 -41.33 2.10
C LEU A 17 21.20 -40.13 2.97
N LEU A 18 21.66 -40.08 4.22
CA LEU A 18 21.44 -38.95 5.12
C LEU A 18 22.11 -37.67 4.59
N LEU A 19 23.36 -37.74 4.11
CA LEU A 19 24.04 -36.60 3.51
C LEU A 19 23.38 -36.11 2.22
N VAL A 20 22.81 -37.03 1.42
CA VAL A 20 22.04 -36.65 0.23
C VAL A 20 20.73 -35.96 0.62
N ILE A 21 20.04 -36.42 1.67
CA ILE A 21 18.84 -35.77 2.18
C ILE A 21 19.16 -34.38 2.75
N VAL A 22 20.23 -34.23 3.53
CA VAL A 22 20.67 -32.94 4.08
C VAL A 22 21.11 -31.99 2.96
N PHE A 23 21.82 -32.50 1.95
CA PHE A 23 22.19 -31.73 0.76
C PHE A 23 20.96 -31.31 -0.05
N PHE A 24 19.97 -32.19 -0.21
CA PHE A 24 18.70 -31.86 -0.86
C PHE A 24 17.86 -30.89 -0.01
N MET A 25 17.99 -30.88 1.31
CA MET A 25 17.30 -29.93 2.18
C MET A 25 17.96 -28.54 2.15
N LEU A 26 19.29 -28.48 2.00
CA LEU A 26 20.07 -27.23 1.89
C LEU A 26 20.06 -26.63 0.48
N PHE A 27 20.02 -27.46 -0.58
CA PHE A 27 20.16 -27.01 -1.98
C PHE A 27 18.99 -27.41 -2.89
N GLY A 28 18.15 -28.37 -2.50
CA GLY A 28 17.04 -28.89 -3.32
C GLY A 28 15.79 -28.01 -3.32
N ASN A 29 15.76 -26.99 -2.45
CA ASN A 29 14.84 -25.87 -2.60
C ASN A 29 15.63 -24.62 -3.01
N PRO A 30 15.72 -24.29 -4.32
CA PRO A 30 15.65 -22.87 -4.65
C PRO A 30 14.24 -22.46 -4.23
N VAL A 31 14.09 -22.01 -2.98
CA VAL A 31 12.90 -21.27 -2.59
C VAL A 31 12.75 -20.23 -3.67
N ARG A 32 11.66 -20.35 -4.44
CA ARG A 32 11.16 -19.31 -5.31
C ARG A 32 10.77 -18.13 -4.42
N TYR A 33 11.77 -17.41 -3.93
CA TYR A 33 11.68 -15.97 -3.71
C TYR A 33 11.73 -15.31 -5.10
N LEU A 34 10.77 -15.69 -5.93
CA LEU A 34 10.30 -14.84 -7.00
C LEU A 34 8.79 -14.75 -6.78
N GLY A 35 8.45 -14.19 -5.61
CA GLY A 35 7.25 -13.38 -5.51
C GLY A 35 7.44 -12.29 -6.54
N THR A 36 6.73 -12.47 -7.64
CA THR A 36 6.59 -11.50 -8.72
C THR A 36 6.28 -10.14 -8.09
N TYR A 37 7.25 -9.24 -8.11
CA TYR A 37 6.96 -7.83 -8.15
C TYR A 37 6.25 -7.60 -9.49
N SER A 38 4.92 -7.76 -9.47
CA SER A 38 4.12 -6.99 -10.40
C SER A 38 4.36 -5.54 -10.00
N LYS A 39 5.31 -4.90 -10.69
CA LYS A 39 5.21 -3.47 -10.94
C LYS A 39 3.82 -3.30 -11.52
N ARG A 40 2.87 -2.84 -10.69
CA ARG A 40 1.62 -2.32 -11.17
C ARG A 40 2.01 -1.19 -12.11
N SER A 41 1.86 -1.42 -13.41
CA SER A 41 1.95 -0.39 -14.42
C SER A 41 0.97 0.70 -14.00
N SER A 42 1.52 1.84 -13.59
CA SER A 42 0.77 3.08 -13.47
C SER A 42 0.18 3.36 -14.84
N ILE A 43 -1.12 3.08 -14.97
CA ILE A 43 -1.92 3.65 -16.04
C ILE A 43 -1.87 5.17 -15.82
N ASN A 44 -1.46 5.86 -16.89
CA ASN A 44 -1.40 7.31 -17.04
C ASN A 44 -2.48 8.05 -16.26
N SER A 45 -2.06 8.98 -15.41
CA SER A 45 -2.76 10.24 -15.25
C SER A 45 -2.06 11.25 -16.15
N PRO A 46 -2.74 11.89 -17.11
CA PRO A 46 -2.16 12.95 -17.91
C PRO A 46 -2.19 14.26 -17.11
N ASN A 47 -1.03 14.90 -16.90
CA ASN A 47 -0.80 16.35 -17.05
C ASN A 47 0.47 16.85 -16.33
N GLY A 48 1.26 17.67 -17.04
CA GLY A 48 2.34 18.55 -16.53
C GLY A 48 3.74 17.94 -16.66
N ILE A 49 4.52 18.19 -17.72
CA ILE A 49 5.25 19.42 -18.08
C ILE A 49 6.07 19.99 -16.89
N THR A 50 7.39 19.77 -16.94
CA THR A 50 8.53 20.69 -16.65
C THR A 50 9.66 20.05 -15.83
N GLY A 51 10.91 20.42 -16.20
CA GLY A 51 12.16 20.09 -15.49
C GLY A 51 13.20 19.45 -16.42
N PHE A 52 13.79 20.18 -17.38
CA PHE A 52 14.96 21.07 -17.25
C PHE A 52 16.16 20.46 -16.52
N MET A 53 17.24 20.44 -17.31
CA MET A 53 18.63 20.05 -17.11
C MET A 53 19.24 20.30 -15.73
N GLU A 54 19.87 19.22 -15.28
CA GLU A 54 20.97 19.11 -14.32
C GLU A 54 22.19 19.92 -14.79
N SER A 55 22.77 20.74 -13.90
CA SER A 55 24.08 21.35 -14.12
C SER A 55 24.99 21.12 -12.91
N ASP A 56 26.21 20.71 -13.27
CA ASP A 56 27.28 20.29 -12.40
C ASP A 56 27.74 21.38 -11.42
N SER A 57 27.84 20.98 -10.16
CA SER A 57 28.52 21.73 -9.11
C SER A 57 30.04 21.62 -9.27
N TYR A 58 30.67 22.71 -9.74
CA TYR A 58 32.12 22.89 -9.70
C TYR A 58 32.54 23.53 -8.36
N SER A 59 33.41 22.83 -7.64
CA SER A 59 34.18 23.37 -6.52
C SER A 59 35.20 24.40 -7.03
N GLY A 60 35.19 25.61 -6.47
CA GLY A 60 36.15 26.66 -6.82
C GLY A 60 36.37 27.63 -5.66
N THR A 61 37.43 27.38 -4.91
CA THR A 61 38.05 28.28 -3.95
C THR A 61 38.43 29.61 -4.61
N SER A 62 38.06 30.77 -4.04
CA SER A 62 39.05 31.79 -3.64
C SER A 62 38.46 33.15 -3.24
N LYS A 63 39.09 33.66 -2.17
CA LYS A 63 39.37 35.05 -1.80
C LYS A 63 38.21 35.90 -1.28
N GLY A 64 38.35 36.19 0.01
CA GLY A 64 37.51 37.11 0.75
C GLY A 64 37.70 38.55 0.33
N ILE A 65 36.62 39.29 0.58
CA ILE A 65 36.61 40.72 0.72
C ILE A 65 35.78 40.99 1.98
N SER A 66 36.48 41.21 3.09
CA SER A 66 35.92 41.77 4.31
C SER A 66 35.74 43.28 4.10
N LEU A 67 34.50 43.77 4.12
CA LEU A 67 34.19 45.20 4.27
C LEU A 67 33.43 45.44 5.58
N PRO A 68 33.53 46.66 6.15
CA PRO A 68 33.28 46.93 7.57
C PRO A 68 31.79 46.91 7.90
N SER A 69 31.47 46.38 9.09
CA SER A 69 30.18 46.57 9.74
C SER A 69 29.97 48.06 10.04
N ALA A 70 29.20 48.73 9.19
CA ALA A 70 28.59 50.02 9.49
C ALA A 70 27.19 49.73 10.05
N GLY A 71 26.94 50.20 11.27
CA GLY A 71 25.68 50.02 11.98
C GLY A 71 24.50 50.55 11.17
N PHE A 72 23.62 49.64 10.76
CA PHE A 72 22.33 49.96 10.21
C PHE A 72 21.30 49.78 11.33
N SER A 73 20.95 50.86 12.02
CA SER A 73 19.74 50.93 12.84
C SER A 73 18.53 51.03 11.89
N GLY A 74 18.19 49.91 11.27
CA GLY A 74 16.95 49.74 10.53
C GLY A 74 15.86 49.39 11.53
N ASN A 75 14.94 50.34 11.75
CA ASN A 75 13.69 50.11 12.44
C ASN A 75 12.92 49.03 11.64
N TYR A 76 13.01 47.77 12.07
CA TYR A 76 12.17 46.70 11.54
C TYR A 76 10.74 46.99 11.98
N ASN A 77 10.04 47.78 11.16
CA ASN A 77 8.59 47.73 11.11
C ASN A 77 8.22 46.27 11.08
N SER A 78 7.57 45.83 12.16
CA SER A 78 7.03 44.50 12.31
C SER A 78 6.30 44.16 11.03
N ALA A 79 6.69 43.06 10.39
CA ALA A 79 5.90 42.48 9.30
C ALA A 79 4.43 42.49 9.75
N PRO A 80 3.48 42.87 8.87
CA PRO A 80 2.08 42.89 9.24
C PRO A 80 1.74 41.53 9.84
N VAL A 81 1.30 41.53 11.09
CA VAL A 81 0.80 40.35 11.78
C VAL A 81 -0.31 39.83 10.89
N THR A 82 -0.04 38.74 10.15
CA THR A 82 -1.06 38.04 9.39
C THR A 82 -2.21 37.81 10.38
N PRO A 83 -3.44 38.26 10.09
CA PRO A 83 -4.55 38.06 11.00
C PRO A 83 -4.59 36.57 11.35
N ARG A 84 -4.35 36.23 12.62
CA ARG A 84 -4.61 34.88 13.09
C ARG A 84 -6.11 34.73 12.99
N LEU A 85 -6.58 34.11 11.90
CA LEU A 85 -7.97 33.69 11.78
C LEU A 85 -8.32 32.94 13.07
N ASP A 86 -9.44 33.33 13.66
CA ASP A 86 -9.95 32.71 14.87
C ASP A 86 -9.99 31.18 14.68
N VAL A 87 -9.69 30.43 15.73
CA VAL A 87 -9.57 28.97 15.67
C VAL A 87 -10.89 28.34 15.19
N GLN A 88 -12.02 29.03 15.37
CA GLN A 88 -13.34 28.58 14.94
C GLN A 88 -13.56 28.54 13.43
N ASP A 89 -12.89 29.40 12.63
CA ASP A 89 -13.13 29.47 11.18
C ASP A 89 -12.17 28.60 10.35
N ARG A 90 -11.35 27.79 11.01
CA ARG A 90 -10.36 26.95 10.32
C ARG A 90 -11.03 25.76 9.64
N LYS A 91 -10.71 25.56 8.36
CA LYS A 91 -11.12 24.40 7.57
C LYS A 91 -10.06 23.32 7.73
N VAL A 92 -10.31 22.35 8.60
CA VAL A 92 -9.41 21.22 8.87
C VAL A 92 -10.09 19.91 8.49
N VAL A 93 -9.48 19.17 7.57
CA VAL A 93 -9.89 17.80 7.25
C VAL A 93 -9.24 16.87 8.26
N THR A 94 -10.04 16.18 9.06
CA THR A 94 -9.56 15.27 10.09
C THR A 94 -9.77 13.84 9.64
N ASN A 95 -8.75 13.00 9.86
CA ASN A 95 -8.78 11.57 9.62
C ASN A 95 -8.26 10.84 10.86
N SER A 96 -8.70 9.59 11.05
CA SER A 96 -8.23 8.76 12.15
C SER A 96 -8.01 7.33 11.70
N ASP A 97 -6.90 6.74 12.13
CA ASP A 97 -6.56 5.34 11.89
C ASP A 97 -6.41 4.63 13.25
N LEU A 98 -7.19 3.57 13.46
CA LEU A 98 -7.17 2.77 14.69
C LEU A 98 -6.89 1.31 14.38
N SER A 99 -6.10 0.67 15.23
CA SER A 99 -5.98 -0.78 15.28
C SER A 99 -6.38 -1.27 16.67
N LEU A 100 -7.44 -2.08 16.71
CA LEU A 100 -8.10 -2.53 17.91
C LEU A 100 -7.99 -4.06 18.02
N LEU A 101 -7.56 -4.52 19.19
CA LEU A 101 -7.68 -5.93 19.57
C LEU A 101 -9.08 -6.13 20.16
N VAL A 102 -9.86 -7.04 19.57
CA VAL A 102 -11.25 -7.33 19.96
C VAL A 102 -11.43 -8.82 20.24
N GLN A 103 -12.43 -9.18 21.03
CA GLN A 103 -12.72 -10.59 21.33
C GLN A 103 -13.41 -11.30 20.15
N ASP A 104 -14.35 -10.62 19.51
CA ASP A 104 -15.11 -11.11 18.36
C ASP A 104 -15.17 -9.99 17.32
N VAL A 105 -14.60 -10.23 16.13
CA VAL A 105 -14.54 -9.22 15.07
C VAL A 105 -15.91 -8.94 14.49
N ARG A 106 -16.75 -9.97 14.33
CA ARG A 106 -18.07 -9.82 13.72
C ARG A 106 -18.99 -9.00 14.60
N SER A 107 -19.10 -9.36 15.88
CA SER A 107 -19.92 -8.61 16.82
C SER A 107 -19.43 -7.17 16.97
N SER A 108 -18.11 -6.95 16.95
CA SER A 108 -17.54 -5.60 17.01
C SER A 108 -17.89 -4.76 15.78
N ILE A 109 -17.84 -5.35 14.57
CA ILE A 109 -18.26 -4.67 13.34
C ILE A 109 -19.74 -4.27 13.44
N ASP A 110 -20.63 -5.20 13.83
CA ASP A 110 -22.07 -4.93 13.92
C ASP A 110 -22.38 -3.79 14.91
N GLN A 111 -21.72 -3.77 16.07
CA GLN A 111 -21.84 -2.71 17.07
C GLN A 111 -21.34 -1.35 16.54
N VAL A 112 -20.22 -1.35 15.81
CA VAL A 112 -19.71 -0.14 15.16
C VAL A 112 -20.67 0.37 14.09
N GLU A 113 -21.24 -0.52 13.27
CA GLU A 113 -22.21 -0.12 12.24
C GLU A 113 -23.45 0.54 12.85
N GLU A 114 -23.99 -0.04 13.93
CA GLU A 114 -25.14 0.51 14.64
C GLU A 114 -24.82 1.88 15.24
N GLN A 115 -23.68 2.00 15.93
CA GLN A 115 -23.26 3.25 16.55
C GLN A 115 -23.05 4.35 15.51
N VAL A 116 -22.39 4.05 14.39
CA VAL A 116 -22.16 5.01 13.30
C VAL A 116 -23.48 5.49 12.70
N ARG A 117 -24.44 4.58 12.46
CA ARG A 117 -25.77 4.95 11.94
C ARG A 117 -26.52 5.83 12.94
N SER A 118 -26.42 5.56 14.25
CA SER A 118 -27.06 6.37 15.29
C SER A 118 -26.54 7.81 15.33
N LYS A 119 -25.30 8.02 14.92
CA LYS A 119 -24.61 9.32 14.89
C LYS A 119 -24.63 10.00 13.51
N ASN A 120 -25.58 9.61 12.66
CA ASN A 120 -25.74 10.15 11.31
C ASN A 120 -24.47 10.01 10.43
N GLY A 121 -23.64 9.00 10.72
CA GLY A 121 -22.53 8.58 9.89
C GLY A 121 -22.92 7.43 8.96
N TYR A 122 -22.01 7.06 8.08
CA TYR A 122 -22.19 5.95 7.15
C TYR A 122 -20.90 5.16 6.94
N ILE A 123 -21.07 3.90 6.56
CA ILE A 123 -19.95 3.00 6.25
C ILE A 123 -19.59 3.17 4.77
N VAL A 124 -18.31 3.44 4.51
CA VAL A 124 -17.76 3.54 3.15
C VAL A 124 -17.39 2.14 2.65
N ARG A 125 -16.77 1.35 3.53
CA ARG A 125 -16.32 0.00 3.22
C ARG A 125 -16.27 -0.84 4.48
N SER A 126 -16.73 -2.09 4.39
CA SER A 126 -16.57 -3.08 5.45
C SER A 126 -16.09 -4.37 4.82
N TYR A 127 -15.03 -4.95 5.36
CA TYR A 127 -14.50 -6.23 4.93
C TYR A 127 -13.98 -7.01 6.12
N MET A 128 -14.21 -8.32 6.10
CA MET A 128 -13.77 -9.24 7.13
C MET A 128 -13.15 -10.47 6.47
N ALA A 129 -12.07 -10.95 7.06
CA ALA A 129 -11.38 -12.17 6.71
C ALA A 129 -11.29 -13.05 7.96
N SER A 130 -11.55 -14.35 7.78
CA SER A 130 -11.34 -15.35 8.83
C SER A 130 -10.25 -16.34 8.39
N PRO A 131 -8.97 -15.91 8.27
CA PRO A 131 -7.87 -16.83 8.02
C PRO A 131 -7.65 -17.76 9.22
N GLU A 132 -7.00 -18.91 9.01
CA GLU A 132 -6.72 -19.89 10.08
C GLU A 132 -5.86 -19.34 11.26
N GLY A 133 -5.35 -18.10 11.15
CA GLY A 133 -4.55 -17.41 12.16
C GLY A 133 -5.34 -16.45 13.07
N GLY A 134 -6.66 -16.30 12.90
CA GLY A 134 -7.49 -15.39 13.68
C GLY A 134 -8.40 -14.55 12.79
N GLU A 135 -9.54 -14.10 13.33
CA GLU A 135 -10.44 -13.23 12.57
C GLU A 135 -9.87 -11.82 12.50
N SER A 136 -9.99 -11.18 11.33
CA SER A 136 -9.63 -9.79 11.13
C SER A 136 -10.67 -9.06 10.28
N GLY A 137 -10.82 -7.77 10.54
CA GLY A 137 -11.80 -6.92 9.90
C GLY A 137 -11.22 -5.53 9.68
N THR A 138 -11.67 -4.87 8.63
CA THR A 138 -11.40 -3.45 8.40
C THR A 138 -12.70 -2.76 8.03
N VAL A 139 -13.02 -1.71 8.77
CA VAL A 139 -14.18 -0.87 8.55
C VAL A 139 -13.69 0.55 8.30
N GLU A 140 -14.10 1.11 7.16
CA GLU A 140 -13.91 2.49 6.79
C GLU A 140 -15.25 3.19 6.93
N LEU A 141 -15.30 4.22 7.77
CA LEU A 141 -16.52 4.91 8.12
C LEU A 141 -16.33 6.42 8.03
N ARG A 142 -17.42 7.12 7.72
CA ARG A 142 -17.45 8.58 7.63
C ARG A 142 -18.52 9.13 8.56
N VAL A 143 -18.11 10.06 9.41
CA VAL A 143 -18.94 10.58 10.51
C VAL A 143 -18.88 12.10 10.57
N PRO A 144 -19.92 12.79 11.06
CA PRO A 144 -19.86 14.22 11.33
C PRO A 144 -18.68 14.56 12.25
N LYS A 145 -18.03 15.71 12.02
CA LYS A 145 -16.87 16.14 12.80
C LYS A 145 -17.17 16.24 14.31
N GLU A 146 -18.39 16.61 14.65
CA GLU A 146 -18.86 16.81 16.03
C GLU A 146 -18.96 15.48 16.80
N GLU A 147 -19.11 14.36 16.09
CA GLU A 147 -19.31 13.03 16.66
C GLU A 147 -18.01 12.22 16.75
N LEU A 148 -16.90 12.77 16.23
CA LEU A 148 -15.59 12.10 16.21
C LEU A 148 -15.19 11.59 17.60
N ASP A 149 -15.15 12.49 18.59
CA ASP A 149 -14.71 12.15 19.95
C ASP A 149 -15.62 11.09 20.59
N SER A 150 -16.94 11.19 20.37
CA SER A 150 -17.90 10.21 20.88
C SER A 150 -17.67 8.82 20.29
N ILE A 151 -17.34 8.74 19.00
CA ILE A 151 -17.10 7.47 18.31
C ILE A 151 -15.75 6.89 18.70
N LEU A 152 -14.71 7.70 18.83
CA LEU A 152 -13.40 7.24 19.31
C LEU A 152 -13.50 6.67 20.73
N VAL A 153 -14.22 7.34 21.64
CA VAL A 153 -14.45 6.81 23.00
C VAL A 153 -15.17 5.46 22.96
N PHE A 154 -16.20 5.33 22.12
CA PHE A 154 -16.92 4.07 21.94
C PHE A 154 -16.00 2.95 21.42
N LEU A 155 -15.21 3.22 20.37
CA LEU A 155 -14.28 2.27 19.77
C LEU A 155 -13.22 1.79 20.78
N ARG A 156 -12.67 2.72 21.58
CA ARG A 156 -11.73 2.38 22.66
C ARG A 156 -12.39 1.50 23.72
N GLY A 157 -13.62 1.81 24.12
CA GLY A 157 -14.37 1.07 25.15
C GLY A 157 -14.78 -0.36 24.73
N MET A 158 -15.06 -0.58 23.45
CA MET A 158 -15.37 -1.90 22.90
C MET A 158 -14.11 -2.78 22.75
N SER A 159 -12.95 -2.16 22.54
CA SER A 159 -11.69 -2.88 22.36
C SER A 159 -11.18 -3.49 23.68
N VAL A 160 -10.56 -4.67 23.59
CA VAL A 160 -9.78 -5.23 24.70
C VAL A 160 -8.51 -4.39 24.91
N LYS A 161 -7.93 -3.92 23.80
CA LYS A 161 -6.74 -3.08 23.79
C LYS A 161 -6.66 -2.28 22.49
N VAL A 162 -6.28 -1.02 22.62
CA VAL A 162 -5.90 -0.17 21.49
C VAL A 162 -4.42 -0.47 21.18
N VAL A 163 -4.16 -1.05 20.01
CA VAL A 163 -2.81 -1.40 19.57
C VAL A 163 -2.14 -0.20 18.91
N TYR A 164 -2.91 0.55 18.12
CA TYR A 164 -2.46 1.75 17.43
C TYR A 164 -3.61 2.74 17.32
N GLU A 165 -3.30 4.01 17.51
CA GLU A 165 -4.22 5.10 17.28
C GLU A 165 -3.44 6.29 16.75
N ASN A 166 -3.89 6.82 15.61
CA ASN A 166 -3.35 8.04 15.03
C ASN A 166 -4.50 8.92 14.55
N ILE A 167 -4.50 10.17 15.01
CA ILE A 167 -5.44 11.20 14.58
C ILE A 167 -4.59 12.28 13.91
N TYR A 168 -4.91 12.58 12.66
CA TYR A 168 -4.17 13.55 11.88
C TYR A 168 -5.14 14.44 11.12
N GLY A 169 -4.77 15.71 11.02
CA GLY A 169 -5.57 16.72 10.34
C GLY A 169 -4.72 17.47 9.32
N LYS A 170 -5.34 17.82 8.19
CA LYS A 170 -4.76 18.76 7.22
C LYS A 170 -5.55 20.06 7.26
N ASP A 171 -4.87 21.14 7.64
CA ASP A 171 -5.42 22.49 7.52
C ASP A 171 -5.45 22.87 6.03
N ILE A 172 -6.64 23.15 5.52
CA ILE A 172 -6.90 23.57 4.14
C ILE A 172 -7.47 24.98 4.07
N THR A 173 -7.41 25.74 5.18
CA THR A 173 -7.97 27.10 5.27
C THR A 173 -7.40 28.01 4.19
N ASP A 174 -6.07 28.02 4.00
CA ASP A 174 -5.41 28.86 3.00
C ASP A 174 -5.86 28.51 1.57
N GLN A 175 -5.98 27.21 1.26
CA GLN A 175 -6.45 26.74 -0.04
C GLN A 175 -7.92 27.10 -0.28
N TYR A 176 -8.73 27.01 0.78
CA TYR A 176 -10.14 27.36 0.72
C TYR A 176 -10.32 28.85 0.42
N LEU A 177 -9.61 29.71 1.14
CA LEU A 177 -9.65 31.17 0.94
C LEU A 177 -9.11 31.60 -0.43
N ASP A 178 -8.06 30.95 -0.92
CA ASP A 178 -7.52 31.21 -2.27
C ASP A 178 -8.56 30.90 -3.36
N ILE A 179 -9.25 29.76 -3.25
CA ILE A 179 -10.32 29.38 -4.18
C ILE A 179 -11.50 30.37 -4.11
N GLU A 180 -11.89 30.81 -2.92
CA GLU A 180 -12.94 31.83 -2.76
C GLU A 180 -12.54 33.17 -3.40
N ALA A 181 -11.31 33.65 -3.18
CA ALA A 181 -10.80 34.87 -3.79
C ALA A 181 -10.74 34.76 -5.32
N ARG A 182 -10.32 33.61 -5.84
CA ARG A 182 -10.29 33.34 -7.29
C ARG A 182 -11.69 33.27 -7.88
N LEU A 183 -12.65 32.67 -7.18
CA LEU A 183 -14.05 32.66 -7.57
C LEU A 183 -14.62 34.08 -7.65
N SER A 184 -14.37 34.92 -6.65
CA SER A 184 -14.80 36.33 -6.67
C SER A 184 -14.26 37.05 -7.90
N THR A 185 -12.95 36.90 -8.16
CA THR A 185 -12.28 37.51 -9.32
C THR A 185 -12.88 37.03 -10.64
N LEU A 186 -13.13 35.73 -10.81
CA LEU A 186 -13.72 35.20 -12.04
C LEU A 186 -15.16 35.65 -12.25
N ASN A 187 -15.95 35.78 -11.17
CA ASN A 187 -17.30 36.34 -11.27
C ASN A 187 -17.28 37.79 -11.73
N GLU A 188 -16.37 38.62 -11.19
CA GLU A 188 -16.20 40.00 -11.66
C GLU A 188 -15.79 40.06 -13.13
N VAL A 189 -14.84 39.22 -13.56
CA VAL A 189 -14.44 39.11 -14.97
C VAL A 189 -15.62 38.71 -15.85
N LYS A 190 -16.44 37.74 -15.40
CA LYS A 190 -17.65 37.33 -16.11
C LYS A 190 -18.61 38.50 -16.28
N THR A 191 -18.90 39.25 -15.21
CA THR A 191 -19.76 40.44 -15.26
C THR A 191 -19.23 41.47 -16.23
N ARG A 192 -17.90 41.70 -16.29
CA ARG A 192 -17.30 42.60 -17.29
C ARG A 192 -17.49 42.10 -18.72
N TYR A 193 -17.39 40.79 -18.97
CA TYR A 193 -17.68 40.24 -20.29
C TYR A 193 -19.16 40.35 -20.66
N GLU A 194 -20.07 40.18 -19.70
CA GLU A 194 -21.52 40.40 -19.89
C GLU A 194 -21.80 41.88 -20.23
N GLU A 195 -21.18 42.84 -19.54
CA GLU A 195 -21.28 44.28 -19.86
C GLU A 195 -20.76 44.61 -21.28
N ILE A 196 -19.70 43.94 -21.73
CA ILE A 196 -19.18 44.10 -23.10
C ILE A 196 -20.14 43.47 -24.11
N MET A 197 -20.71 42.30 -23.79
CA MET A 197 -21.70 41.62 -24.62
C MET A 197 -22.93 42.51 -24.89
N ASP A 198 -23.44 43.16 -23.85
CA ASP A 198 -24.61 44.05 -23.95
C ASP A 198 -24.38 45.25 -24.89
N ARG A 199 -23.12 45.64 -25.11
CA ARG A 199 -22.73 46.75 -26.00
C ARG A 199 -22.27 46.28 -27.38
N ALA A 200 -22.09 44.98 -27.59
CA ALA A 200 -21.58 44.42 -28.84
C ALA A 200 -22.69 44.43 -29.90
N THR A 201 -22.41 45.05 -31.06
CA THR A 201 -23.34 45.11 -32.20
C THR A 201 -22.89 44.26 -33.38
N ASP A 202 -21.60 43.91 -33.42
CA ASP A 202 -21.00 43.11 -34.48
C ASP A 202 -21.06 41.61 -34.14
N VAL A 203 -21.41 40.78 -35.13
CA VAL A 203 -21.62 39.33 -34.92
C VAL A 203 -20.32 38.63 -34.52
N ASP A 204 -19.19 39.00 -35.12
CA ASP A 204 -17.91 38.40 -34.77
C ASP A 204 -17.50 38.78 -33.34
N GLN A 205 -17.77 40.01 -32.92
CA GLN A 205 -17.55 40.43 -31.52
C GLN A 205 -18.42 39.64 -30.55
N ILE A 206 -19.70 39.45 -30.84
CA ILE A 206 -20.63 38.66 -30.02
C ILE A 206 -20.12 37.23 -29.86
N LEU A 207 -19.77 36.55 -30.96
CA LEU A 207 -19.28 35.17 -30.90
C LEU A 207 -17.98 35.06 -30.07
N ASN A 208 -17.06 36.02 -30.23
CA ASN A 208 -15.82 36.04 -29.47
C ASN A 208 -16.06 36.25 -27.97
N VAL A 209 -16.90 37.21 -27.57
CA VAL A 209 -17.22 37.46 -26.16
C VAL A 209 -17.97 36.28 -25.55
N GLN A 210 -18.91 35.67 -26.30
CA GLN A 210 -19.65 34.49 -25.85
C GLN A 210 -18.70 33.33 -25.52
N GLN A 211 -17.70 33.10 -26.38
CA GLN A 211 -16.70 32.06 -26.14
C GLN A 211 -15.87 32.34 -24.88
N ARG A 212 -15.57 33.61 -24.58
CA ARG A 212 -14.89 34.01 -23.34
C ARG A 212 -15.77 33.80 -22.12
N ILE A 213 -17.06 34.16 -22.19
CA ILE A 213 -18.02 33.94 -21.11
C ILE A 213 -18.12 32.45 -20.79
N PHE A 214 -18.27 31.57 -21.78
CA PHE A 214 -18.30 30.13 -21.55
C PHE A 214 -17.02 29.62 -20.91
N SER A 215 -15.85 30.05 -21.40
CA SER A 215 -14.56 29.65 -20.81
C SER A 215 -14.40 30.10 -19.35
N VAL A 216 -14.92 31.27 -18.98
CA VAL A 216 -14.90 31.75 -17.58
C VAL A 216 -15.92 30.98 -16.74
N GLN A 217 -17.12 30.72 -17.28
CA GLN A 217 -18.16 29.95 -16.61
C GLN A 217 -17.68 28.54 -16.27
N ASP A 218 -17.03 27.84 -17.21
CA ASP A 218 -16.46 26.51 -16.96
C ASP A 218 -15.43 26.52 -15.81
N GLN A 219 -14.61 27.57 -15.73
CA GLN A 219 -13.64 27.74 -14.63
C GLN A 219 -14.34 28.00 -13.30
N ILE A 220 -15.39 28.82 -13.28
CA ILE A 220 -16.21 29.08 -12.09
C ILE A 220 -16.83 27.77 -11.60
N ASP A 221 -17.41 26.97 -12.50
CA ASP A 221 -18.10 25.74 -12.13
C ASP A 221 -17.11 24.68 -11.61
N ALA A 222 -15.92 24.59 -12.19
CA ALA A 222 -14.85 23.73 -11.68
C ALA A 222 -14.43 24.12 -10.25
N LEU A 223 -14.19 25.42 -10.00
CA LEU A 223 -13.79 25.90 -8.67
C LEU A 223 -14.91 25.78 -7.64
N LYS A 224 -16.18 26.02 -8.03
CA LYS A 224 -17.34 25.76 -7.17
C LYS A 224 -17.44 24.29 -6.78
N GLY A 225 -17.22 23.38 -7.74
CA GLY A 225 -17.16 21.94 -7.46
C GLY A 225 -16.08 21.59 -6.44
N GLN A 226 -14.89 22.18 -6.58
CA GLN A 226 -13.78 21.98 -5.64
C GLN A 226 -14.11 22.51 -4.24
N LEU A 227 -14.73 23.69 -4.14
CA LEU A 227 -15.14 24.29 -2.87
C LEU A 227 -16.20 23.44 -2.16
N ASN A 228 -17.20 22.94 -2.90
CA ASN A 228 -18.21 22.03 -2.36
C ASN A 228 -17.59 20.74 -1.81
N TYR A 229 -16.62 20.16 -2.52
CA TYR A 229 -15.89 19.00 -2.04
C TYR A 229 -15.09 19.27 -0.77
N MET A 230 -14.40 20.41 -0.69
CA MET A 230 -13.66 20.82 0.52
C MET A 230 -14.57 21.04 1.72
N ASN A 231 -15.74 21.64 1.51
CA ASN A 231 -16.74 21.80 2.57
C ASN A 231 -17.29 20.46 3.06
N ALA A 232 -17.65 19.55 2.15
CA ALA A 232 -18.11 18.20 2.52
C ALA A 232 -17.02 17.39 3.25
N THR A 233 -15.76 17.53 2.84
CA THR A 233 -14.63 16.81 3.45
C THR A 233 -14.22 17.41 4.79
N SER A 234 -14.39 18.72 5.01
CA SER A 234 -14.06 19.37 6.29
C SER A 234 -15.15 19.26 7.35
N SER A 235 -16.41 19.07 6.95
CA SER A 235 -17.53 18.81 7.88
C SER A 235 -17.63 17.35 8.35
N SER A 236 -16.86 16.44 7.73
CA SER A 236 -16.92 15.01 8.04
C SER A 236 -15.52 14.42 8.24
N THR A 237 -15.39 13.52 9.21
CA THR A 237 -14.13 12.81 9.49
C THR A 237 -14.17 11.42 8.90
N PHE A 238 -13.05 10.99 8.32
CA PHE A 238 -12.86 9.63 7.84
C PHE A 238 -12.10 8.81 8.88
N ILE A 239 -12.66 7.66 9.27
CA ILE A 239 -12.07 6.79 10.27
C ILE A 239 -11.84 5.41 9.66
N THR A 240 -10.60 4.93 9.73
CA THR A 240 -10.23 3.55 9.39
C THR A 240 -10.04 2.77 10.67
N VAL A 241 -10.82 1.71 10.86
CA VAL A 241 -10.71 0.83 12.03
C VAL A 241 -10.30 -0.56 11.58
N HIS A 242 -9.10 -0.98 11.99
CA HIS A 242 -8.62 -2.35 11.87
C HIS A 242 -8.96 -3.10 13.15
N MET A 243 -9.61 -4.24 13.04
CA MET A 243 -10.01 -5.09 14.15
C MET A 243 -9.43 -6.48 13.96
N SER A 244 -8.91 -7.08 15.02
CA SER A 244 -8.55 -8.50 14.98
C SER A 244 -8.62 -9.15 16.36
N THR A 245 -8.74 -10.47 16.38
CA THR A 245 -8.60 -11.31 17.58
C THR A 245 -7.12 -11.59 17.94
N ASP A 246 -6.18 -11.37 17.02
CA ASP A 246 -4.73 -11.52 17.25
C ASP A 246 -4.00 -10.23 16.88
N GLU A 247 -3.14 -9.73 17.77
CA GLU A 247 -2.33 -8.53 17.54
C GLU A 247 -1.42 -8.69 16.31
N LEU A 248 -1.03 -9.91 15.95
CA LEU A 248 -0.16 -10.21 14.79
C LEU A 248 -0.85 -10.02 13.44
N ALA A 249 -2.18 -9.98 13.40
CA ALA A 249 -2.94 -9.79 12.17
C ALA A 249 -3.28 -8.32 11.89
N LEU A 250 -2.89 -7.40 12.78
CA LEU A 250 -3.06 -5.96 12.60
C LEU A 250 -1.86 -5.36 11.82
N PRO A 251 -2.09 -4.31 11.01
CA PRO A 251 -1.07 -3.73 10.14
C PRO A 251 0.05 -2.97 10.88
N TYR A 252 -0.09 -2.74 12.19
CA TYR A 252 0.91 -2.09 13.04
C TYR A 252 1.38 -3.06 14.12
N THR A 253 2.55 -3.66 13.90
CA THR A 253 3.29 -4.42 14.90
C THR A 253 4.37 -3.53 15.52
N PRO A 254 4.27 -3.16 16.81
CA PRO A 254 5.44 -2.70 17.58
C PRO A 254 6.49 -3.81 17.67
N GLU A 255 7.75 -3.41 17.87
CA GLU A 255 8.99 -4.21 17.85
C GLU A 255 8.83 -5.70 18.22
N GLU A 256 9.41 -6.55 17.37
CA GLU A 256 9.42 -8.02 17.46
C GLU A 256 9.82 -8.53 18.86
N PHE A 257 8.85 -8.75 19.74
CA PHE A 257 9.06 -9.69 20.83
C PHE A 257 9.22 -11.08 20.21
N TRP A 258 10.39 -11.71 20.38
CA TRP A 258 10.59 -13.11 20.00
C TRP A 258 9.58 -13.98 20.74
N ARG A 259 8.55 -14.45 20.03
CA ARG A 259 7.48 -15.32 20.55
C ARG A 259 7.71 -16.77 20.11
N PRO A 260 8.40 -17.61 20.91
CA PRO A 260 8.77 -18.98 20.52
C PRO A 260 7.56 -19.87 20.21
N GLN A 261 6.38 -19.59 20.78
CA GLN A 261 5.16 -20.35 20.52
C GLN A 261 4.62 -20.16 19.09
N VAL A 262 4.73 -18.96 18.52
CA VAL A 262 4.27 -18.68 17.14
C VAL A 262 5.22 -19.30 16.14
N VAL A 263 6.53 -19.14 16.36
CA VAL A 263 7.59 -19.79 15.58
C VAL A 263 7.42 -21.31 15.59
N PHE A 264 7.08 -21.91 16.73
CA PHE A 264 6.81 -23.35 16.83
C PHE A 264 5.58 -23.78 16.03
N LYS A 265 4.44 -23.08 16.14
CA LYS A 265 3.25 -23.37 15.32
C LYS A 265 3.53 -23.25 13.83
N GLN A 266 4.29 -22.23 13.43
CA GLN A 266 4.69 -22.01 12.04
C GLN A 266 5.65 -23.11 11.55
N ALA A 267 6.59 -23.57 12.39
CA ALA A 267 7.49 -24.67 12.09
C ALA A 267 6.75 -26.03 11.97
N VAL A 268 5.74 -26.29 12.80
CA VAL A 268 4.91 -27.50 12.69
C VAL A 268 4.07 -27.45 11.41
N ARG A 269 3.53 -26.28 11.05
CA ARG A 269 2.78 -26.11 9.80
C ARG A 269 3.65 -26.32 8.57
N SER A 270 4.87 -25.78 8.57
CA SER A 270 5.83 -26.01 7.48
C SER A 270 6.24 -27.48 7.39
N LEU A 271 6.44 -28.17 8.52
CA LEU A 271 6.71 -29.61 8.56
C LEU A 271 5.58 -30.43 7.92
N ILE A 272 4.32 -30.14 8.26
CA ILE A 272 3.15 -30.82 7.68
C ILE A 272 3.07 -30.56 6.17
N SER A 273 3.34 -29.32 5.73
CA SER A 273 3.38 -28.96 4.31
C SER A 273 4.49 -29.72 3.58
N THR A 274 5.68 -29.84 4.19
CA THR A 274 6.80 -30.62 3.64
C THR A 274 6.46 -32.11 3.55
N MET A 275 5.81 -32.68 4.56
CA MET A 275 5.35 -34.07 4.53
C MET A 275 4.32 -34.33 3.43
N ARG A 276 3.37 -33.40 3.24
CA ARG A 276 2.44 -33.45 2.11
C ARG A 276 3.17 -33.38 0.76
N GLY A 277 4.20 -32.54 0.66
CA GLY A 277 5.09 -32.45 -0.50
C GLY A 277 5.78 -33.79 -0.81
N ILE A 278 6.35 -34.44 0.20
CA ILE A 278 6.98 -35.77 0.06
C ILE A 278 5.94 -36.81 -0.39
N GLY A 279 4.74 -36.81 0.20
CA GLY A 279 3.66 -37.70 -0.20
C GLY A 279 3.25 -37.50 -1.66
N SER A 280 3.15 -36.25 -2.13
CA SER A 280 2.85 -35.95 -3.53
C SER A 280 3.97 -36.41 -4.49
N LEU A 281 5.23 -36.33 -4.06
CA LEU A 281 6.38 -36.83 -4.81
C LEU A 281 6.32 -38.36 -4.94
N VAL A 282 5.97 -39.08 -3.87
CA VAL A 282 5.79 -40.55 -3.90
C VAL A 282 4.69 -40.97 -4.86
N ILE A 283 3.56 -40.25 -4.89
CA ILE A 283 2.47 -40.50 -5.84
C ILE A 283 2.95 -40.31 -7.28
N TRP A 284 3.67 -39.21 -7.56
CA TRP A 284 4.28 -38.97 -8.87
C TRP A 284 5.25 -40.09 -9.25
N VAL A 285 6.17 -40.46 -8.37
CA VAL A 285 7.12 -41.56 -8.62
C VAL A 285 6.40 -42.87 -8.88
N GLY A 286 5.32 -43.17 -8.15
CA GLY A 286 4.50 -44.36 -8.37
C GLY A 286 3.84 -44.39 -9.75
N VAL A 287 3.23 -43.28 -10.18
CA VAL A 287 2.60 -43.16 -11.50
C VAL A 287 3.64 -43.28 -12.61
N TYR A 288 4.76 -42.56 -12.50
CA TYR A 288 5.82 -42.59 -13.50
C TYR A 288 6.56 -43.93 -13.52
N ALA A 289 6.68 -44.64 -12.39
CA ALA A 289 7.31 -45.96 -12.35
C ALA A 289 6.65 -46.95 -13.33
N VAL A 290 5.34 -46.86 -13.56
CA VAL A 290 4.64 -47.70 -14.56
C VAL A 290 5.20 -47.50 -15.98
N VAL A 291 5.70 -46.30 -16.30
CA VAL A 291 6.30 -45.97 -17.60
C VAL A 291 7.81 -46.27 -17.62
N TRP A 292 8.52 -45.92 -16.55
CA TRP A 292 9.98 -46.09 -16.48
C TRP A 292 10.41 -47.56 -16.30
N VAL A 293 9.65 -48.39 -15.57
CA VAL A 293 9.96 -49.80 -15.35
C VAL A 293 10.04 -50.60 -16.66
N PRO A 294 9.04 -50.57 -17.57
CA PRO A 294 9.14 -51.28 -18.85
C PRO A 294 10.25 -50.72 -19.74
N PHE A 295 10.49 -49.41 -19.72
CA PHE A 295 11.60 -48.79 -20.46
C PHE A 295 12.97 -49.31 -19.98
N ILE A 296 13.19 -49.39 -18.67
CA ILE A 296 14.43 -49.92 -18.08
C ILE A 296 14.61 -51.41 -18.41
N VAL A 297 13.53 -52.20 -18.31
CA VAL A 297 13.54 -53.63 -18.67
C VAL A 297 13.93 -53.84 -20.13
N LEU A 298 13.38 -53.02 -21.05
CA LEU A 298 13.70 -53.06 -22.47
C LEU A 298 15.20 -52.76 -22.73
N VAL A 299 15.74 -51.72 -22.10
CA VAL A 299 17.16 -51.34 -22.25
C VAL A 299 18.10 -52.46 -21.74
N VAL A 300 17.76 -53.09 -20.61
CA VAL A 300 18.55 -54.21 -20.07
C VAL A 300 18.50 -55.43 -20.99
N LEU A 301 17.33 -55.75 -21.56
CA LEU A 301 17.17 -56.82 -22.54
C LEU A 301 18.00 -56.56 -23.81
N ILE A 302 17.96 -55.35 -24.36
CA ILE A 302 18.74 -54.96 -25.54
C ILE A 302 20.25 -55.08 -25.26
N LYS A 303 20.73 -54.60 -24.11
CA LYS A 303 22.14 -54.76 -23.72
C LYS A 303 22.55 -56.22 -23.60
N LYS A 304 21.72 -57.06 -22.99
CA LYS A 304 21.98 -58.49 -22.82
C LYS A 304 22.03 -59.21 -24.17
N ILE A 305 21.22 -58.80 -25.14
CA ILE A 305 21.22 -59.36 -26.50
C ILE A 305 22.46 -58.90 -27.28
N ASN A 306 22.86 -57.63 -27.20
CA ASN A 306 24.07 -57.13 -27.87
C ASN A 306 25.36 -57.74 -27.29
N GLN A 307 25.42 -57.99 -25.98
CA GLN A 307 26.56 -58.69 -25.36
C GLN A 307 26.68 -60.14 -25.84
N ARG A 308 25.56 -60.83 -26.08
CA ARG A 308 25.57 -62.19 -26.65
C ARG A 308 26.07 -62.21 -28.09
N ARG A 309 25.72 -61.20 -28.89
CA ARG A 309 26.18 -61.07 -30.29
C ARG A 309 27.68 -60.76 -30.39
N GLN A 310 28.23 -59.93 -29.50
CA GLN A 310 29.67 -59.63 -29.50
C GLN A 310 30.55 -60.83 -29.12
N ASN A 311 30.02 -61.75 -28.30
CA ASN A 311 30.75 -62.97 -27.92
C ASN A 311 30.76 -64.05 -29.01
N GLN A 312 29.84 -64.01 -29.98
CA GLN A 312 29.80 -64.96 -31.11
C GLN A 312 30.67 -64.54 -32.32
N ILE A 313 31.04 -63.26 -32.42
CA ILE A 313 31.90 -62.75 -33.51
C ILE A 313 33.41 -62.88 -33.14
N ARG A 314 33.73 -63.24 -31.89
CA ARG A 314 35.10 -63.41 -31.37
C ARG A 314 35.55 -64.87 -31.23
N SER A 315 34.71 -65.84 -31.63
CA SER A 315 35.07 -67.26 -31.78
C SER A 315 35.21 -67.59 -33.25
#